data_AF-A0A6G1Z811-F1
#
_entry.id   AF-A0A6G1Z811-F1
#
_cell.length_a   1.000
_cell.length_b   1.000
_cell.length_c   1.000
_cell.angle_alpha   90.00
_cell.angle_beta   90.00
_cell.angle_gamma   90.00
#
_symmetry.space_group_name_H-M   'P 1'
#
loop_
_entity.id
_entity.type
_entity.pdbx_description
1 polymer ?
#
loop_
_entity_poly.entity_id
_entity_poly.type
_entity_poly.pdbx_seq_one_letter_code
_entity_poly.pdbx_strand_id
1 'polypeptide(L)'
;MPKENRTELDIASYMGDNSYPWQFSVTRSTNEIVITQARGPEDKFDPVIKQFEIKDSPIDDEPQSFQHTVIRRVWTEDPNEPNVRSQRSEGRIVETLLHDKRGWHLDRPEPRSPIESSDWETTYYQTNYPGITVSDGTIRSQTEDELQFTEERNYRISKELFETYDSGYVLSYHEVNEESRSCGMWETANATAYRLL
;
A
#
# COMPACT_ATOMS: atom_id res chain seq x y z
N MET A 1 -13.30 29.78 4.64
CA MET A 1 -12.06 29.06 4.96
C MET A 1 -11.06 29.33 3.84
N PRO A 2 -9.80 29.66 4.12
CA PRO A 2 -8.80 29.83 3.07
C PRO A 2 -8.67 28.51 2.30
N LYS A 3 -8.59 28.56 0.97
CA LYS A 3 -8.23 27.37 0.18
C LYS A 3 -6.78 27.04 0.54
N GLU A 4 -6.55 25.91 1.21
CA GLU A 4 -5.17 25.41 1.35
C GLU A 4 -4.60 25.22 -0.06
N ASN A 5 -3.39 25.75 -0.29
CA ASN A 5 -2.68 25.51 -1.54
C ASN A 5 -2.28 24.04 -1.57
N ARG A 6 -2.98 23.25 -2.40
CA ARG A 6 -2.59 21.89 -2.74
C ARG A 6 -1.62 21.93 -3.92
N THR A 7 -0.51 21.24 -3.79
CA THR A 7 0.47 21.03 -4.85
C THR A 7 0.24 19.63 -5.43
N GLU A 8 0.03 19.55 -6.73
CA GLU A 8 0.03 18.28 -7.46
C GLU A 8 1.47 17.75 -7.55
N LEU A 9 1.66 16.48 -7.20
CA LEU A 9 2.95 15.82 -7.24
C LEU A 9 3.09 15.05 -8.55
N ASP A 10 4.18 15.31 -9.26
CA ASP A 10 4.56 14.50 -10.42
C ASP A 10 5.18 13.19 -9.95
N ILE A 11 4.50 12.07 -10.21
CA ILE A 11 4.91 10.73 -9.79
C ILE A 11 5.75 10.09 -10.89
N ALA A 12 7.04 9.98 -10.64
CA ALA A 12 8.03 9.41 -11.56
C ALA A 12 7.93 7.88 -11.68
N SER A 13 7.49 7.20 -10.61
CA SER A 13 7.19 5.77 -10.66
C SER A 13 6.06 5.40 -9.72
N TYR A 14 5.16 4.59 -10.23
CA TYR A 14 4.19 3.82 -9.45
C TYR A 14 4.74 2.41 -9.34
N MET A 15 4.68 1.79 -8.16
CA MET A 15 5.02 0.38 -7.90
C MET A 15 6.19 -0.25 -8.71
N GLY A 16 7.38 0.35 -8.69
CA GLY A 16 8.56 -0.10 -9.44
C GLY A 16 8.52 0.18 -10.96
N ASP A 17 9.61 -0.15 -11.68
CA ASP A 17 9.82 0.26 -13.09
C ASP A 17 8.79 -0.30 -14.11
N ASN A 18 7.90 -1.22 -13.71
CA ASN A 18 6.94 -1.90 -14.61
C ASN A 18 5.48 -1.77 -14.19
N SER A 19 5.13 -0.91 -13.23
CA SER A 19 3.73 -0.74 -12.85
C SER A 19 3.00 0.21 -13.77
N TYR A 20 1.81 -0.20 -14.22
CA TYR A 20 0.82 0.72 -14.76
C TYR A 20 0.28 1.57 -13.60
N PRO A 21 0.03 2.88 -13.79
CA PRO A 21 -0.60 3.69 -12.77
C PRO A 21 -2.08 3.34 -12.70
N TRP A 22 -2.47 2.57 -11.67
CA TRP A 22 -3.86 2.47 -11.24
C TRP A 22 -4.25 3.73 -10.42
N GLN A 23 -3.33 4.68 -10.31
CA GLN A 23 -3.41 5.92 -9.52
C GLN A 23 -3.31 7.12 -10.46
N PHE A 24 -4.28 8.00 -10.39
CA PHE A 24 -4.47 9.10 -11.33
C PHE A 24 -3.80 10.39 -10.88
N SER A 25 -3.76 10.63 -9.56
CA SER A 25 -3.15 11.85 -9.01
C SER A 25 -2.76 11.70 -7.55
N VAL A 26 -1.72 12.44 -7.17
CA VAL A 26 -1.33 12.65 -5.78
C VAL A 26 -1.22 14.16 -5.57
N THR A 27 -1.95 14.68 -4.58
CA THR A 27 -1.85 16.08 -4.18
C THR A 27 -1.42 16.16 -2.74
N ARG A 28 -0.62 17.18 -2.41
CA ARG A 28 -0.10 17.41 -1.07
C ARG A 28 -0.39 18.84 -0.64
N SER A 29 -0.91 19.00 0.57
CA SER A 29 -0.92 20.28 1.29
C SER A 29 0.06 20.22 2.48
N THR A 30 0.06 21.24 3.32
CA THR A 30 0.81 21.25 4.57
C THR A 30 0.36 20.13 5.52
N ASN A 31 -0.92 19.77 5.50
CA ASN A 31 -1.55 18.93 6.52
C ASN A 31 -2.04 17.58 5.98
N GLU A 32 -2.12 17.42 4.67
CA GLU A 32 -2.70 16.22 4.06
C GLU A 32 -2.00 15.80 2.77
N ILE A 33 -2.12 14.51 2.49
CA ILE A 33 -1.87 13.91 1.17
C ILE A 33 -3.19 13.33 0.69
N VAL A 34 -3.57 13.61 -0.56
CA VAL A 34 -4.76 13.05 -1.19
C VAL A 34 -4.34 12.26 -2.42
N ILE A 35 -4.70 10.99 -2.47
CA ILE A 35 -4.42 10.09 -3.58
C ILE A 35 -5.75 9.71 -4.24
N THR A 36 -5.80 9.85 -5.55
CA THR A 36 -6.94 9.41 -6.38
C THR A 36 -6.54 8.14 -7.11
N GLN A 37 -7.26 7.04 -6.88
CA GLN A 37 -6.98 5.72 -7.43
C GLN A 37 -8.21 5.18 -8.17
N ALA A 38 -8.06 4.57 -9.35
CA ALA A 38 -9.17 3.86 -10.00
C ALA A 38 -8.74 2.49 -10.54
N ARG A 39 -9.69 1.54 -10.55
CA ARG A 39 -9.48 0.14 -10.96
C ARG A 39 -9.48 -0.10 -12.47
N GLY A 40 -9.51 0.98 -13.24
CA GLY A 40 -9.53 0.99 -14.69
C GLY A 40 -9.68 2.41 -15.18
N PRO A 41 -9.89 2.62 -16.49
CA PRO A 41 -10.06 3.96 -17.04
C PRO A 41 -11.29 4.66 -16.42
N GLU A 42 -11.21 5.99 -16.29
CA GLU A 42 -12.20 6.84 -15.60
C GLU A 42 -13.63 6.71 -16.17
N ASP A 43 -13.77 6.22 -17.40
CA ASP A 43 -15.06 5.97 -18.04
C ASP A 43 -15.76 4.69 -17.53
N LYS A 44 -15.06 3.85 -16.76
CA LYS A 44 -15.57 2.54 -16.29
C LYS A 44 -15.64 2.40 -14.78
N PHE A 45 -14.86 3.16 -14.02
CA PHE A 45 -14.79 3.03 -12.57
C PHE A 45 -14.72 4.40 -11.92
N ASP A 46 -15.54 4.62 -10.90
CA ASP A 46 -15.42 5.78 -10.05
C ASP A 46 -14.08 5.74 -9.31
N PRO A 47 -13.31 6.83 -9.29
CA PRO A 47 -12.07 6.87 -8.56
C PRO A 47 -12.33 6.88 -7.05
N VAL A 48 -11.52 6.13 -6.32
CA VAL A 48 -11.45 6.15 -4.87
C VAL A 48 -10.45 7.21 -4.41
N ILE A 49 -10.91 8.05 -3.49
CA ILE A 49 -10.12 9.13 -2.91
C ILE A 49 -9.62 8.68 -1.54
N LYS A 50 -8.31 8.59 -1.38
CA LYS A 50 -7.63 8.29 -0.12
C LYS A 50 -7.05 9.58 0.44
N GLN A 51 -7.60 10.05 1.57
CA GLN A 51 -7.16 11.28 2.23
C GLN A 51 -6.38 10.94 3.50
N PHE A 52 -5.11 11.31 3.53
CA PHE A 52 -4.16 11.00 4.61
C PHE A 52 -3.86 12.25 5.41
N GLU A 53 -4.08 12.21 6.73
CA GLU A 53 -3.54 13.22 7.66
C GLU A 53 -2.01 13.07 7.76
N ILE A 54 -1.26 14.16 7.64
CA ILE A 54 0.19 14.13 7.80
C ILE A 54 0.56 14.17 9.29
N LYS A 55 1.40 13.23 9.74
CA LYS A 55 1.97 13.20 11.09
C LYS A 55 3.48 13.06 11.04
N ASP A 56 4.17 13.79 11.90
CA ASP A 56 5.63 13.70 11.99
C ASP A 56 6.05 12.42 12.71
N SER A 57 7.06 11.76 12.14
CA SER A 57 7.60 10.50 12.63
C SER A 57 9.15 10.55 12.56
N PRO A 58 9.83 10.94 13.65
CA PRO A 58 11.29 11.06 13.66
C PRO A 58 11.96 9.69 13.57
N ILE A 59 12.88 9.50 12.61
CA ILE A 59 13.68 8.29 12.50
C ILE A 59 15.01 8.49 13.23
N ASP A 60 15.09 7.91 14.42
CA ASP A 60 16.32 7.90 15.22
C ASP A 60 17.25 6.72 14.84
N ASP A 61 18.17 6.34 15.71
CA ASP A 61 19.08 5.21 15.47
C ASP A 61 18.35 3.85 15.41
N GLU A 62 17.18 3.74 16.06
CA GLU A 62 16.33 2.54 15.99
C GLU A 62 15.33 2.64 14.82
N PRO A 63 15.22 1.62 13.96
CA PRO A 63 14.27 1.64 12.86
C PRO A 63 12.81 1.71 13.33
N GLN A 64 12.01 2.55 12.68
CA GLN A 64 10.57 2.60 12.92
C GLN A 64 9.86 1.42 12.27
N SER A 65 8.90 0.82 12.99
CA SER A 65 8.15 -0.35 12.53
C SER A 65 6.73 0.01 12.08
N PHE A 66 6.30 -0.53 10.94
CA PHE A 66 4.96 -0.34 10.39
C PHE A 66 4.36 -1.69 9.98
N GLN A 67 3.17 -1.99 10.51
CA GLN A 67 2.48 -3.25 10.26
C GLN A 67 1.50 -3.15 9.11
N HIS A 68 1.63 -4.08 8.17
CA HIS A 68 0.69 -4.37 7.10
C HIS A 68 0.01 -5.70 7.41
N THR A 69 -1.31 -5.74 7.32
CA THR A 69 -2.07 -6.98 7.50
C THR A 69 -3.30 -6.92 6.63
N VAL A 70 -3.36 -7.78 5.61
CA VAL A 70 -4.48 -7.82 4.67
C VAL A 70 -4.97 -9.26 4.57
N ILE A 71 -6.27 -9.46 4.77
CA ILE A 71 -6.96 -10.71 4.50
C ILE A 71 -7.57 -10.59 3.12
N ARG A 72 -7.31 -11.58 2.27
CA ARG A 72 -7.94 -11.69 0.96
C ARG A 72 -8.71 -13.00 0.88
N ARG A 73 -9.90 -12.92 0.30
CA ARG A 73 -10.79 -14.05 0.04
C ARG A 73 -11.20 -14.01 -1.42
N VAL A 74 -11.15 -15.16 -2.08
CA VAL A 74 -11.65 -15.36 -3.44
C VAL A 74 -12.57 -16.57 -3.38
N TRP A 75 -13.80 -16.43 -3.86
CA TRP A 75 -14.78 -17.52 -3.81
C TRP A 75 -15.59 -17.65 -5.10
N THR A 76 -16.10 -18.86 -5.35
CA THR A 76 -17.13 -19.11 -6.36
C THR A 76 -18.49 -18.75 -5.78
N GLU A 77 -19.26 -17.89 -6.46
CA GLU A 77 -20.66 -17.66 -6.08
C GLU A 77 -21.64 -18.62 -6.75
N ASP A 78 -21.30 -19.08 -7.96
CA ASP A 78 -22.15 -19.95 -8.77
C ASP A 78 -21.39 -21.23 -9.15
N PRO A 79 -21.75 -22.37 -8.57
CA PRO A 79 -21.10 -23.65 -8.88
C PRO A 79 -21.18 -24.04 -10.37
N ASN A 80 -22.13 -23.47 -11.12
CA ASN A 80 -22.27 -23.71 -12.56
C ASN A 80 -21.39 -22.79 -13.41
N GLU A 81 -20.85 -21.71 -12.83
CA GLU A 81 -19.93 -20.77 -13.46
C GLU A 81 -18.62 -20.64 -12.66
N PRO A 82 -17.84 -21.73 -12.47
CA PRO A 82 -16.67 -21.75 -11.58
C PRO A 82 -15.51 -20.83 -12.01
N ASN A 83 -15.60 -20.22 -13.19
CA ASN A 83 -14.65 -19.23 -13.71
C ASN A 83 -15.01 -17.80 -13.32
N VAL A 84 -16.23 -17.56 -12.84
CA VAL A 84 -16.68 -16.27 -12.32
C VAL A 84 -16.43 -16.28 -10.81
N ARG A 85 -15.41 -15.54 -10.38
CA ARG A 85 -14.99 -15.47 -8.98
C ARG A 85 -15.30 -14.11 -8.41
N SER A 86 -15.72 -14.12 -7.16
CA SER A 86 -15.86 -12.93 -6.34
C SER A 86 -14.65 -12.80 -5.44
N GLN A 87 -14.34 -11.57 -5.05
CA GLN A 87 -13.17 -11.28 -4.23
C GLN A 87 -13.46 -10.23 -3.17
N ARG A 88 -12.76 -10.36 -2.05
CA ARG A 88 -12.70 -9.35 -0.99
C ARG A 88 -11.29 -9.25 -0.47
N SER A 89 -10.77 -8.04 -0.33
CA SER A 89 -9.55 -7.74 0.42
C SER A 89 -9.84 -6.73 1.51
N GLU A 90 -9.37 -6.99 2.71
CA GLU A 90 -9.61 -6.14 3.87
C GLU A 90 -8.42 -6.11 4.79
N GLY A 91 -8.06 -4.92 5.26
CA GLY A 91 -7.11 -4.76 6.36
C GLY A 91 -6.26 -3.51 6.26
N ARG A 92 -5.15 -3.52 7.00
CA ARG A 92 -4.18 -2.43 7.08
C ARG A 92 -3.17 -2.55 5.95
N ILE A 93 -3.15 -1.55 5.07
CA ILE A 93 -2.17 -1.40 4.01
C ILE A 93 -1.10 -0.40 4.44
N VAL A 94 0.15 -0.73 4.11
CA VAL A 94 1.32 0.16 4.22
C VAL A 94 1.92 0.34 2.83
N GLU A 95 2.11 1.60 2.45
CA GLU A 95 2.77 2.05 1.21
C GLU A 95 3.76 3.17 1.55
N THR A 96 4.65 3.50 0.62
CA THR A 96 5.65 4.55 0.78
C THR A 96 5.51 5.58 -0.34
N LEU A 97 5.64 6.85 0.01
CA LEU A 97 5.74 7.95 -0.93
C LEU A 97 7.08 8.66 -0.71
N LEU A 98 8.05 8.37 -1.56
CA LEU A 98 9.44 8.81 -1.44
C LEU A 98 9.77 9.84 -2.52
N HIS A 99 10.68 10.76 -2.25
CA HIS A 99 11.11 11.77 -3.22
C HIS A 99 12.63 11.76 -3.38
N ASP A 100 13.09 11.76 -4.63
CA ASP A 100 14.49 11.98 -4.96
C ASP A 100 14.61 12.92 -6.18
N LYS A 101 15.83 13.09 -6.72
CA LYS A 101 16.13 13.93 -7.89
C LYS A 101 15.34 13.57 -9.17
N ARG A 102 14.76 12.37 -9.26
CA ARG A 102 13.95 11.87 -10.37
C ARG A 102 12.46 12.19 -10.19
N GLY A 103 12.03 12.56 -8.99
CA GLY A 103 10.64 12.93 -8.68
C GLY A 103 10.08 12.13 -7.49
N TRP A 104 8.76 12.01 -7.44
CA TRP A 104 8.06 11.24 -6.41
C TRP A 104 7.86 9.78 -6.82
N HIS A 105 7.97 8.88 -5.87
CA HIS A 105 7.87 7.44 -6.03
C HIS A 105 6.83 6.90 -5.06
N LEU A 106 5.75 6.32 -5.57
CA LEU A 106 4.69 5.69 -4.77
C LEU A 106 4.74 4.19 -4.96
N ASP A 107 5.11 3.45 -3.91
CA ASP A 107 5.30 2.00 -3.98
C ASP A 107 4.99 1.31 -2.65
N ARG A 108 4.71 0.02 -2.71
CA ARG A 108 4.75 -0.91 -1.59
C ARG A 108 6.08 -1.67 -1.64
N PRO A 109 7.03 -1.41 -0.72
CA PRO A 109 8.30 -2.11 -0.72
C PRO A 109 8.10 -3.63 -0.62
N GLU A 110 8.71 -4.37 -1.55
CA GLU A 110 8.72 -5.83 -1.61
C GLU A 110 10.12 -6.36 -1.28
N PRO A 111 10.25 -7.57 -0.69
CA PRO A 111 11.56 -8.18 -0.46
C PRO A 111 12.28 -8.44 -1.80
N ARG A 112 13.61 -8.23 -1.85
CA ARG A 112 14.43 -8.44 -3.07
C ARG A 112 14.46 -9.88 -3.58
N SER A 113 14.26 -10.84 -2.68
CA SER A 113 14.26 -12.27 -3.01
C SER A 113 13.05 -12.94 -2.37
N PRO A 114 12.46 -13.95 -3.02
CA PRO A 114 11.39 -14.73 -2.41
C PRO A 114 11.87 -15.36 -1.10
N ILE A 115 11.01 -15.34 -0.09
CA ILE A 115 11.31 -15.83 1.24
C ILE A 115 11.20 -17.35 1.24
N GLU A 116 12.34 -18.03 1.22
CA GLU A 116 12.44 -19.46 1.46
C GLU A 116 12.62 -19.72 2.96
N SER A 117 11.59 -19.53 3.80
CA SER A 117 11.71 -19.84 5.22
C SER A 117 10.39 -20.01 5.95
N SER A 118 10.34 -21.01 6.84
CA SER A 118 9.27 -21.28 7.80
C SER A 118 9.35 -20.44 9.09
N ASP A 119 10.38 -19.61 9.26
CA ASP A 119 10.58 -18.72 10.43
C ASP A 119 10.18 -17.27 10.09
N TRP A 120 8.87 -17.04 10.04
CA TRP A 120 8.24 -15.80 9.57
C TRP A 120 8.24 -14.65 10.61
N GLU A 121 8.42 -14.94 11.90
CA GLU A 121 8.25 -13.93 12.97
C GLU A 121 9.46 -13.02 13.24
N THR A 122 10.66 -13.31 12.70
CA THR A 122 11.88 -12.56 13.11
C THR A 122 12.87 -12.20 12.01
N THR A 123 12.73 -12.70 10.79
CA THR A 123 13.68 -12.41 9.71
C THR A 123 13.22 -11.23 8.87
N TYR A 124 14.07 -10.21 8.75
CA TYR A 124 13.84 -9.03 7.91
C TYR A 124 14.70 -9.08 6.65
N TYR A 125 14.07 -8.85 5.51
CA TYR A 125 14.70 -8.88 4.19
C TYR A 125 14.85 -7.46 3.65
N GLN A 126 15.97 -7.20 2.97
CA GLN A 126 16.20 -5.95 2.26
C GLN A 126 15.22 -5.80 1.10
N THR A 127 14.68 -4.60 0.93
CA THR A 127 13.83 -4.23 -0.21
C THR A 127 14.65 -3.55 -1.30
N ASN A 128 14.02 -3.18 -2.41
CA ASN A 128 14.67 -2.34 -3.43
C ASN A 128 14.98 -0.91 -2.94
N TYR A 129 14.43 -0.51 -1.79
CA TYR A 129 14.57 0.80 -1.19
C TYR A 129 15.60 0.76 -0.04
N PRO A 130 16.76 1.44 -0.17
CA PRO A 130 17.74 1.54 0.92
C PRO A 130 17.08 2.01 2.22
N GLY A 131 17.51 1.44 3.35
CA GLY A 131 16.92 1.73 4.66
C GLY A 131 15.54 1.16 4.92
N ILE A 132 14.92 0.44 3.96
CA ILE A 132 13.65 -0.27 4.18
C ILE A 132 13.88 -1.77 4.15
N THR A 133 13.54 -2.41 5.26
CA THR A 133 13.48 -3.88 5.38
C THR A 133 12.07 -4.34 5.67
N VAL A 134 11.75 -5.57 5.28
CA VAL A 134 10.41 -6.15 5.44
C VAL A 134 10.51 -7.59 5.91
N SER A 135 9.74 -7.96 6.92
CA SER A 135 9.38 -9.36 7.17
C SER A 135 8.05 -9.64 6.48
N ASP A 136 7.87 -10.84 5.94
CA ASP A 136 6.64 -11.22 5.25
C ASP A 136 6.22 -12.64 5.67
N GLY A 137 4.95 -12.77 6.02
CA GLY A 137 4.29 -13.98 6.47
C GLY A 137 2.97 -14.13 5.73
N THR A 138 2.73 -15.31 5.16
CA THR A 138 1.47 -15.61 4.46
C THR A 138 0.83 -16.85 5.07
N ILE A 139 -0.40 -16.70 5.57
CA ILE A 139 -1.24 -17.83 6.00
C ILE A 139 -2.24 -18.12 4.89
N ARG A 140 -2.33 -19.37 4.43
CA ARG A 140 -3.24 -19.77 3.36
C ARG A 140 -4.18 -20.88 3.82
N SER A 141 -5.46 -20.74 3.49
CA SER A 141 -6.49 -21.77 3.64
C SER A 141 -7.24 -21.92 2.31
N GLN A 142 -7.56 -23.16 1.93
CA GLN A 142 -8.26 -23.43 0.68
C GLN A 142 -9.27 -24.56 0.85
N THR A 143 -10.48 -24.33 0.36
CA THR A 143 -11.55 -25.31 0.15
C THR A 143 -11.82 -25.46 -1.35
N GLU A 144 -12.85 -26.22 -1.74
CA GLU A 144 -13.26 -26.36 -3.15
C GLU A 144 -13.71 -25.03 -3.75
N ASP A 145 -14.50 -24.27 -3.00
CA ASP A 145 -15.13 -23.03 -3.49
C ASP A 145 -14.43 -21.75 -3.05
N GLU A 146 -13.50 -21.83 -2.09
CA GLU A 146 -12.91 -20.66 -1.46
C GLU A 146 -11.40 -20.78 -1.29
N LEU A 147 -10.71 -19.70 -1.63
CA LEU A 147 -9.31 -19.46 -1.28
C LEU A 147 -9.25 -18.25 -0.34
N GLN A 148 -8.65 -18.43 0.82
CA GLN A 148 -8.34 -17.36 1.75
C GLN A 148 -6.83 -17.28 1.96
N PHE A 149 -6.30 -16.06 1.98
CA PHE A 149 -4.92 -15.79 2.39
C PHE A 149 -4.85 -14.54 3.26
N THR A 150 -4.04 -14.61 4.30
CA THR A 150 -3.67 -13.47 5.13
C THR A 150 -2.22 -13.13 4.82
N GLU A 151 -1.98 -11.91 4.36
CA GLU A 151 -0.68 -11.31 4.13
C GLU A 151 -0.34 -10.45 5.35
N GLU A 152 0.74 -10.79 6.06
CA GLU A 152 1.26 -10.05 7.20
C GLU A 152 2.67 -9.60 6.88
N ARG A 153 2.91 -8.28 6.97
CA ARG A 153 4.25 -7.72 6.78
C ARG A 153 4.58 -6.74 7.87
N ASN A 154 5.83 -6.73 8.29
CA ASN A 154 6.37 -5.71 9.18
C ASN A 154 7.51 -4.99 8.47
N TYR A 155 7.29 -3.71 8.21
CA TYR A 155 8.28 -2.84 7.60
C TYR A 155 9.12 -2.17 8.68
N ARG A 156 10.44 -2.22 8.55
CA ARG A 156 11.38 -1.45 9.37
C ARG A 156 12.08 -0.43 8.50
N ILE A 157 11.96 0.83 8.87
CA ILE A 157 12.52 1.97 8.13
C ILE A 157 13.57 2.67 9.00
N SER A 158 14.79 2.75 8.48
CA SER A 158 15.94 3.37 9.13
C SER A 158 16.35 4.66 8.42
N LYS A 159 17.24 5.43 9.07
CA LYS A 159 17.81 6.67 8.53
C LYS A 159 18.61 6.50 7.24
N GLU A 160 19.04 5.27 6.92
CA GLU A 160 19.73 4.95 5.66
C GLU A 160 18.88 5.31 4.43
N LEU A 161 17.54 5.38 4.59
CA LEU A 161 16.63 5.87 3.56
C LEU A 161 17.06 7.24 3.01
N PHE A 162 17.51 8.13 3.91
CA PHE A 162 17.89 9.51 3.57
C PHE A 162 19.27 9.63 2.92
N GLU A 163 19.99 8.53 2.73
CA GLU A 163 21.19 8.50 1.88
C GLU A 163 20.82 8.53 0.39
N THR A 164 19.58 8.15 0.05
CA THR A 164 19.07 8.07 -1.33
C THR A 164 17.93 9.05 -1.58
N TYR A 165 17.01 9.19 -0.63
CA TYR A 165 15.79 10.00 -0.78
C TYR A 165 15.87 11.30 0.01
N ASP A 166 15.43 12.40 -0.60
CA ASP A 166 15.41 13.73 0.02
C ASP A 166 14.28 13.87 1.05
N SER A 167 13.18 13.14 0.86
CA SER A 167 12.06 13.09 1.80
C SER A 167 11.21 11.84 1.60
N GLY A 168 10.43 11.46 2.61
CA GLY A 168 9.58 10.27 2.53
C GLY A 168 8.37 10.32 3.46
N TYR A 169 7.32 9.61 3.05
CA TYR A 169 6.15 9.33 3.87
C TYR A 169 5.88 7.83 3.90
N VAL A 170 5.41 7.33 5.04
CA VAL A 170 4.74 6.04 5.12
C VAL A 170 3.25 6.27 5.15
N LEU A 171 2.56 5.75 4.14
CA LEU A 171 1.11 5.81 4.00
C LEU A 171 0.52 4.57 4.67
N SER A 172 -0.23 4.76 5.74
CA SER A 172 -0.87 3.68 6.50
C SER A 172 -2.37 3.90 6.52
N TYR A 173 -3.16 2.94 6.04
CA TYR A 173 -4.60 3.07 5.92
C TYR A 173 -5.30 1.72 6.00
N HIS A 174 -6.54 1.72 6.47
CA HIS A 174 -7.41 0.57 6.37
C HIS A 174 -8.14 0.63 5.02
N GLU A 175 -8.19 -0.49 4.31
CA GLU A 175 -8.96 -0.62 3.07
C GLU A 175 -9.89 -1.82 3.17
N VAL A 176 -11.12 -1.65 2.67
CA VAL A 176 -12.02 -2.74 2.35
C VAL A 176 -12.36 -2.62 0.87
N ASN A 177 -12.12 -3.70 0.14
CA ASN A 177 -12.47 -3.80 -1.25
C ASN A 177 -13.21 -5.11 -1.48
N GLU A 178 -14.42 -5.03 -2.02
CA GLU A 178 -15.21 -6.19 -2.39
C GLU A 178 -15.76 -6.04 -3.80
N GLU A 179 -15.59 -7.10 -4.59
CA GLU A 179 -16.22 -7.28 -5.90
C GLU A 179 -16.92 -8.64 -5.89
N SER A 180 -18.24 -8.61 -5.70
CA SER A 180 -19.12 -9.78 -5.63
C SER A 180 -20.40 -9.50 -6.44
N ARG A 181 -21.22 -10.52 -6.75
CA ARG A 181 -22.47 -10.27 -7.51
C ARG A 181 -23.45 -9.41 -6.70
N SER A 182 -23.36 -9.45 -5.38
CA SER A 182 -24.23 -8.72 -4.46
C SER A 182 -23.66 -7.39 -3.95
N CYS A 183 -22.35 -7.14 -4.10
CA CYS A 183 -21.68 -6.00 -3.50
C CYS A 183 -20.50 -5.53 -4.36
N GLY A 184 -20.45 -4.23 -4.64
CA GLY A 184 -19.27 -3.55 -5.16
C GLY A 184 -18.92 -2.43 -4.19
N MET A 185 -17.82 -2.56 -3.45
CA MET A 185 -17.46 -1.63 -2.37
C MET A 185 -15.97 -1.30 -2.42
N TRP A 186 -15.69 0.00 -2.33
CA TRP A 186 -14.42 0.75 -2.42
C TRP A 186 -14.18 1.64 -1.19
N GLU A 187 -13.84 1.12 0.00
CA GLU A 187 -13.75 1.96 1.21
C GLU A 187 -12.33 2.07 1.77
N THR A 188 -11.96 3.28 2.20
CA THR A 188 -10.72 3.54 2.95
C THR A 188 -10.99 4.32 4.22
N ALA A 189 -10.30 3.97 5.30
CA ALA A 189 -10.44 4.60 6.60
C ALA A 189 -9.11 4.66 7.35
N ASN A 190 -9.05 5.45 8.43
CA ASN A 190 -7.88 5.54 9.33
C ASN A 190 -6.56 5.79 8.58
N ALA A 191 -6.59 6.68 7.59
CA ALA A 191 -5.48 6.97 6.70
C ALA A 191 -4.56 8.04 7.30
N THR A 192 -3.27 7.70 7.47
CA THR A 192 -2.23 8.59 8.00
C THR A 192 -1.00 8.51 7.10
N ALA A 193 -0.42 9.66 6.79
CA ALA A 193 0.87 9.80 6.14
C ALA A 193 1.92 10.19 7.19
N TYR A 194 2.75 9.24 7.60
CA TYR A 194 3.84 9.50 8.53
C TYR A 194 5.00 10.15 7.76
N ARG A 195 5.18 11.47 7.92
CA ARG A 195 6.33 12.20 7.42
C ARG A 195 7.56 11.78 8.18
N LEU A 196 8.49 11.16 7.48
CA LEU A 196 9.75 10.70 8.03
C LEU A 196 10.68 11.91 8.17
N LEU A 197 11.25 12.10 9.37
CA LEU A 197 12.14 13.21 9.72
C LEU A 197 13.49 12.72 10.21
#